data_AF-A0A2V6EE78-F1
#
_entry.id   AF-A0A2V6EE78-F1
#
_cell.length_a   1.000
_cell.length_b   1.000
_cell.length_c   1.000
_cell.angle_alpha   90.00
_cell.angle_beta   90.00
_cell.angle_gamma   90.00
#
_symmetry.space_group_name_H-M   'P 1'
#
loop_
_entity.id
_entity.type
_entity.pdbx_description
1 polymer ?
#
loop_
_entity_poly.entity_id
_entity_poly.type
_entity_poly.pdbx_seq_one_letter_code
_entity_poly.pdbx_strand_id
1 'polypeptide(L)'
;MAEVQTSTQSGELAQRFIEFVMMQAQNAALFLGQIPNPKTGEGEVNLELAKMFIDQLAMIQEKTRGNLTNEETTVLRNTLSNLQMAYVEVARQAPKGGAQPAPQPQPSASSSTTPEEKPKVPEPISPPAPTESESKKKFTKSYGP
;
A
#
# COMPACT_ATOMS: atom_id res chain seq x y z
N MET A 1 -31.68 -21.81 28.13
CA MET A 1 -31.63 -20.71 27.13
C MET A 1 -30.25 -20.05 27.03
N ALA A 2 -29.42 -20.00 28.08
CA ALA A 2 -28.08 -19.41 28.02
C ALA A 2 -27.04 -20.23 27.22
N GLU A 3 -27.05 -21.57 27.33
CA GLU A 3 -26.05 -22.44 26.66
C GLU A 3 -26.15 -22.47 25.13
N VAL A 4 -27.36 -22.29 24.58
CA VAL A 4 -27.57 -22.25 23.13
C VAL A 4 -27.00 -20.95 22.54
N GLN A 5 -27.17 -19.81 23.24
CA GLN A 5 -26.62 -18.53 22.79
C GLN A 5 -25.10 -18.54 22.78
N THR A 6 -24.44 -19.05 23.83
CA THR A 6 -22.97 -19.11 23.87
C THR A 6 -22.38 -19.99 22.77
N SER A 7 -23.04 -21.11 22.45
CA SER A 7 -22.59 -22.04 21.41
C SER A 7 -22.71 -21.43 20.00
N THR A 8 -23.84 -20.76 19.70
CA THR A 8 -24.02 -20.06 18.42
C THR A 8 -23.03 -18.89 18.27
N GLN A 9 -22.86 -18.09 19.31
CA GLN A 9 -21.91 -16.98 19.30
C GLN A 9 -20.47 -17.46 19.08
N SER A 10 -20.09 -18.61 19.64
CA SER A 10 -18.76 -19.19 19.42
C SER A 10 -18.53 -19.61 17.96
N GLY A 11 -19.54 -20.14 17.28
CA GLY A 11 -19.45 -20.49 15.87
C GLY A 11 -19.32 -19.27 14.95
N GLU A 12 -20.11 -18.22 15.21
CA GLU A 12 -20.01 -16.96 14.45
C GLU A 12 -18.64 -16.29 14.65
N LEU A 13 -18.08 -16.33 15.85
CA LEU A 13 -16.75 -15.78 16.13
C LEU A 13 -15.67 -16.54 15.36
N ALA A 14 -15.77 -17.87 15.28
CA ALA A 14 -14.82 -18.69 14.53
C ALA A 14 -14.86 -18.36 13.02
N GLN A 15 -16.06 -18.19 12.46
CA GLN A 15 -16.20 -17.78 11.07
C GLN A 15 -15.60 -16.38 10.81
N ARG A 16 -15.88 -15.41 11.69
CA ARG A 16 -15.30 -14.06 11.59
C ARG A 16 -13.78 -14.06 11.72
N PHE A 17 -13.22 -14.95 12.55
CA PHE A 17 -11.77 -15.11 12.65
C PHE A 17 -11.17 -15.61 11.32
N ILE A 18 -11.77 -16.63 10.71
CA ILE A 18 -11.36 -17.13 9.40
C ILE A 18 -11.46 -16.03 8.34
N GLU A 19 -12.57 -15.29 8.28
CA GLU A 19 -12.75 -14.16 7.37
C GLU A 19 -11.67 -13.08 7.56
N PHE A 20 -11.34 -12.76 8.81
CA PHE A 20 -10.27 -11.82 9.14
C PHE A 20 -8.90 -12.30 8.64
N VAL A 21 -8.56 -13.58 8.85
CA VAL A 21 -7.29 -14.17 8.37
C VAL A 21 -7.22 -14.10 6.84
N MET A 22 -8.31 -14.44 6.15
CA MET A 22 -8.38 -14.40 4.69
C MET A 22 -8.31 -12.98 4.14
N MET A 23 -8.91 -11.99 4.82
CA MET A 23 -8.80 -10.59 4.45
C MET A 23 -7.35 -10.10 4.55
N GLN A 24 -6.64 -10.46 5.62
CA GLN A 24 -5.23 -10.08 5.74
C GLN A 24 -4.32 -10.80 4.75
N ALA A 25 -4.64 -12.04 4.41
CA ALA A 25 -3.94 -12.76 3.35
C ALA A 25 -4.08 -12.07 2.00
N GLN A 26 -5.28 -11.58 1.66
CA GLN A 26 -5.52 -10.82 0.44
C GLN A 26 -4.73 -9.51 0.42
N ASN A 27 -4.66 -8.78 1.54
CA ASN A 27 -3.82 -7.58 1.63
C ASN A 27 -2.35 -7.90 1.40
N ALA A 28 -1.81 -8.96 2.02
CA ALA A 28 -0.45 -9.39 1.77
C ALA A 28 -0.22 -9.77 0.30
N ALA A 29 -1.13 -10.55 -0.30
CA ALA A 29 -1.05 -10.97 -1.70
C ALA A 29 -1.12 -9.79 -2.69
N LEU A 30 -1.91 -8.77 -2.39
CA LEU A 30 -1.96 -7.51 -3.15
C LEU A 30 -0.58 -6.83 -3.18
N PHE A 31 0.07 -6.68 -2.02
CA PHE A 31 1.40 -6.08 -1.94
C PHE A 31 2.53 -7.00 -2.43
N LEU A 32 2.25 -8.28 -2.67
CA LEU A 32 3.15 -9.18 -3.39
C LEU A 32 2.98 -9.11 -4.92
N GLY A 33 2.08 -8.26 -5.42
CA GLY A 33 1.78 -8.14 -6.85
C GLY A 33 1.03 -9.35 -7.41
N GLN A 34 0.50 -10.25 -6.57
CA GLN A 34 -0.28 -11.40 -7.00
C GLN A 34 -1.71 -11.02 -7.38
N ILE A 35 -2.18 -9.87 -6.88
CA ILE A 35 -3.48 -9.30 -7.21
C ILE A 35 -3.22 -7.94 -7.86
N PRO A 36 -3.73 -7.67 -9.09
CA PRO A 36 -3.59 -6.36 -9.71
C PRO A 36 -4.35 -5.31 -8.89
N ASN A 37 -3.74 -4.14 -8.69
CA ASN A 37 -4.39 -3.06 -7.94
C ASN A 37 -5.62 -2.55 -8.74
N PRO A 38 -6.83 -2.54 -8.16
CA PRO A 38 -8.04 -2.15 -8.89
C PRO A 38 -8.05 -0.68 -9.33
N LYS A 39 -7.19 0.17 -8.76
CA LYS A 39 -7.07 1.59 -9.13
C LYS A 39 -6.10 1.83 -10.28
N THR A 40 -4.99 1.10 -10.33
CA THR A 40 -3.92 1.31 -11.31
C THR A 40 -3.92 0.25 -12.42
N GLY A 41 -4.52 -0.91 -12.19
CA GLY A 41 -4.48 -2.06 -13.08
C GLY A 41 -3.13 -2.80 -13.09
N GLU A 42 -2.14 -2.29 -12.35
CA GLU A 42 -0.78 -2.82 -12.32
C GLU A 42 -0.53 -3.59 -11.01
N GLY A 43 0.26 -4.68 -11.11
CA GLY A 43 0.74 -5.43 -9.96
C GLY A 43 1.89 -4.68 -9.28
N GLU A 44 1.57 -3.82 -8.33
CA GLU A 44 2.58 -3.13 -7.54
C GLU A 44 3.13 -4.05 -6.44
N VAL A 45 4.42 -4.35 -6.51
CA VAL A 45 5.12 -5.13 -5.48
C VAL A 45 5.68 -4.19 -4.41
N ASN A 46 5.18 -4.33 -3.19
CA ASN A 46 5.70 -3.68 -1.99
C ASN A 46 6.00 -4.73 -0.91
N LEU A 47 7.24 -5.21 -0.92
CA LEU A 47 7.69 -6.24 0.03
C LEU A 47 7.62 -5.78 1.49
N GLU A 48 7.85 -4.50 1.79
CA GLU A 48 7.80 -4.00 3.17
C GLU A 48 6.38 -4.11 3.74
N LEU A 49 5.38 -3.67 2.98
CA LEU A 49 3.97 -3.79 3.38
C LEU A 49 3.51 -5.25 3.42
N ALA A 50 3.90 -6.07 2.43
CA ALA A 50 3.58 -7.50 2.45
C ALA A 50 4.14 -8.19 3.71
N LYS A 51 5.39 -7.88 4.07
CA LYS A 51 6.04 -8.41 5.28
C LYS A 51 5.29 -7.99 6.54
N MET A 52 4.87 -6.73 6.64
CA MET A 52 4.09 -6.24 7.78
C MET A 52 2.83 -7.08 8.02
N PHE A 53 2.08 -7.42 6.97
CA PHE A 53 0.87 -8.26 7.10
C PHE A 53 1.21 -9.71 7.47
N ILE A 54 2.28 -10.27 6.94
CA ILE A 54 2.76 -11.61 7.30
C ILE A 54 3.17 -11.66 8.78
N ASP A 55 3.91 -10.65 9.25
CA ASP A 55 4.33 -10.54 10.65
C ASP A 55 3.12 -10.36 11.58
N GLN A 56 2.10 -9.60 11.16
CA GLN A 56 0.85 -9.44 11.90
C GLN A 56 0.13 -10.78 12.06
N LEU A 57 0.04 -11.58 10.99
CA LEU A 57 -0.55 -12.93 11.05
C LEU A 57 0.27 -13.87 11.93
N ALA A 58 1.60 -13.79 11.87
CA ALA A 58 2.50 -14.57 12.73
C ALA A 58 2.32 -14.21 14.21
N MET A 59 2.24 -12.92 14.51
CA MET A 59 1.95 -12.43 15.86
C MET A 59 0.60 -12.94 16.37
N ILE A 60 -0.43 -12.92 15.52
CA ILE A 60 -1.75 -13.44 15.88
C ILE A 60 -1.67 -14.93 16.19
N GLN A 61 -1.01 -15.73 15.34
CA GLN A 61 -0.82 -17.16 15.59
C GLN A 61 -0.18 -17.44 16.96
N GLU A 62 0.85 -16.69 17.32
CA GLU A 62 1.53 -16.85 18.62
C GLU A 62 0.66 -16.39 19.79
N LYS A 63 -0.03 -15.24 19.64
CA LYS A 63 -0.88 -14.67 20.70
C LYS A 63 -2.18 -15.44 20.93
N THR A 64 -2.70 -16.14 19.93
CA THR A 64 -3.95 -16.92 20.02
C THR A 64 -3.71 -18.41 20.22
N ARG A 65 -2.46 -18.86 20.35
CA ARG A 65 -2.12 -20.26 20.57
C ARG A 65 -2.87 -20.84 21.78
N GLY A 66 -3.53 -21.97 21.57
CA GLY A 66 -4.34 -22.65 22.60
C GLY A 66 -5.79 -22.14 22.70
N ASN A 67 -6.14 -21.04 22.03
CA ASN A 67 -7.51 -20.51 21.97
C ASN A 67 -8.20 -20.81 20.63
N LEU A 68 -7.45 -21.30 19.63
CA LEU A 68 -7.97 -21.64 18.31
C LEU A 68 -8.50 -23.07 18.27
N THR A 69 -9.60 -23.26 17.55
CA THR A 69 -10.08 -24.56 17.09
C THR A 69 -9.11 -25.18 16.07
N ASN A 70 -9.27 -26.48 15.79
CA ASN A 70 -8.45 -27.18 14.81
C ASN A 70 -8.57 -26.58 13.40
N GLU A 71 -9.78 -26.15 13.03
CA GLU A 71 -10.05 -25.53 11.74
C GLU A 71 -9.33 -24.18 11.63
N GLU A 72 -9.53 -23.27 12.58
CA GLU A 72 -8.88 -21.96 12.61
C GLU A 72 -7.35 -22.07 12.62
N THR A 73 -6.82 -23.01 13.41
CA THR A 73 -5.38 -23.30 13.45
C THR A 73 -4.86 -23.72 12.08
N THR A 74 -5.60 -24.59 11.39
CA THR A 74 -5.21 -25.11 10.08
C THR A 74 -5.25 -24.00 9.03
N VAL A 75 -6.33 -23.20 9.00
CA VAL A 75 -6.48 -22.07 8.08
C VAL A 75 -5.36 -21.06 8.29
N LEU A 76 -5.09 -20.65 9.53
CA LEU A 76 -4.05 -19.67 9.85
C LEU A 76 -2.66 -20.18 9.45
N ARG A 77 -2.32 -21.42 9.83
CA ARG A 77 -1.02 -22.02 9.52
C ARG A 77 -0.78 -22.13 8.01
N ASN A 78 -1.78 -22.62 7.28
CA ASN A 78 -1.67 -22.82 5.82
C ASN A 78 -1.53 -21.47 5.11
N THR A 79 -2.38 -20.51 5.49
CA THR A 79 -2.33 -19.14 4.96
C THR A 79 -0.96 -18.51 5.17
N LEU A 80 -0.45 -18.56 6.41
CA LEU A 80 0.85 -17.99 6.75
C LEU A 80 2.00 -18.66 6.00
N SER A 81 1.99 -19.98 5.89
CA SER A 81 3.01 -20.74 5.14
C SER A 81 3.00 -20.35 3.66
N ASN A 82 1.82 -20.27 3.04
CA ASN A 82 1.68 -19.89 1.64
C ASN A 82 2.19 -18.48 1.37
N LEU A 83 1.84 -17.51 2.23
CA LEU A 83 2.28 -16.12 2.10
C LEU A 83 3.79 -15.99 2.29
N GLN A 84 4.39 -16.73 3.23
CA GLN A 84 5.84 -16.72 3.44
C GLN A 84 6.59 -17.26 2.22
N MET A 85 6.11 -18.34 1.61
CA MET A 85 6.70 -18.88 0.39
C MET A 85 6.60 -17.86 -0.76
N ALA A 86 5.40 -17.30 -0.98
CA ALA A 86 5.18 -16.27 -2.00
C ALA A 86 6.08 -15.04 -1.77
N TYR A 87 6.22 -14.59 -0.52
CA TYR A 87 7.11 -13.49 -0.18
C TYR A 87 8.55 -13.77 -0.55
N VAL A 88 9.08 -14.95 -0.23
CA VAL A 88 10.46 -15.33 -0.56
C VAL A 88 10.66 -15.41 -2.08
N GLU A 89 9.68 -15.94 -2.81
CA GLU A 89 9.74 -16.01 -4.28
C GLU A 89 9.80 -14.62 -4.91
N VAL A 90 8.92 -13.71 -4.49
CA VAL A 90 8.89 -12.33 -4.99
C VAL A 90 10.13 -11.55 -4.55
N ALA A 91 10.59 -11.73 -3.31
CA ALA A 91 11.79 -11.08 -2.78
C ALA A 91 13.07 -11.50 -3.51
N ARG A 92 13.11 -12.72 -4.07
CA ARG A 92 14.21 -13.19 -4.91
C ARG A 92 14.18 -12.61 -6.33
N GLN A 93 12.99 -12.26 -6.82
CA GLN A 93 12.78 -11.77 -8.18
C GLN A 93 12.82 -10.24 -8.28
N ALA A 94 12.55 -9.52 -7.19
CA ALA A 94 12.58 -8.07 -7.17
C ALA A 94 14.02 -7.56 -7.40
N PRO A 95 14.29 -6.78 -8.47
CA PRO A 95 15.58 -6.09 -8.58
C PRO A 95 15.68 -5.11 -7.41
N LYS A 96 16.82 -5.11 -6.72
CA LYS A 96 17.16 -4.13 -5.68
C LYS A 96 17.12 -2.72 -6.30
N GLY A 97 15.96 -2.07 -6.33
CA GLY A 97 15.80 -0.77 -6.98
C GLY A 97 14.38 -0.34 -7.38
N GLY A 98 13.31 -0.97 -6.88
CA GLY A 98 11.94 -0.48 -7.08
C GLY A 98 11.59 0.57 -6.03
N ALA A 99 11.71 1.85 -6.39
CA ALA A 99 11.33 2.98 -5.55
C ALA A 99 9.88 2.85 -5.05
N GLN A 100 9.68 2.95 -3.74
CA GLN A 100 8.39 3.36 -3.17
C GLN A 100 8.00 4.69 -3.84
N PRO A 101 6.80 4.82 -4.43
CA PRO A 101 6.16 6.11 -4.49
C PRO A 101 5.96 6.54 -3.03
N ALA A 102 6.70 7.56 -2.61
CA ALA A 102 6.53 8.17 -1.30
C ALA A 102 5.02 8.45 -1.07
N PRO A 103 4.49 8.22 0.15
CA PRO A 103 3.15 8.67 0.49
C PRO A 103 3.05 10.15 0.13
N GLN A 104 2.09 10.49 -0.73
CA GLN A 104 1.83 11.87 -1.16
C GLN A 104 1.77 12.78 0.09
N PRO A 105 2.45 13.94 0.10
CA PRO A 105 2.34 14.86 1.21
C PRO A 105 0.89 15.34 1.33
N GLN A 106 0.20 14.88 2.37
CA GLN A 106 -1.06 15.46 2.81
C GLN A 106 -0.80 16.92 3.19
N PRO A 107 -1.56 17.91 2.69
CA PRO A 107 -1.44 19.28 3.14
C PRO A 107 -1.98 19.35 4.58
N SER A 108 -1.07 19.24 5.54
CA SER A 108 -1.37 19.51 6.95
C SER A 108 -1.48 21.02 7.13
N ALA A 109 -2.71 21.52 7.00
CA ALA A 109 -3.05 22.87 7.41
C ALA A 109 -3.16 22.93 8.94
N SER A 110 -2.32 23.75 9.57
CA SER A 110 -2.46 24.43 10.88
C SER A 110 -1.14 24.43 11.65
N SER A 111 -0.72 25.44 12.41
CA SER A 111 -0.92 26.90 12.49
C SER A 111 -0.08 27.36 13.70
N SER A 112 0.27 28.66 13.75
CA SER A 112 0.83 29.40 14.91
C SER A 112 2.35 29.25 15.13
N THR A 113 3.19 30.27 15.35
CA THR A 113 3.06 31.65 15.87
C THR A 113 4.25 32.54 15.43
N THR A 114 4.00 33.85 15.32
CA THR A 114 4.84 35.05 15.05
C THR A 114 5.91 35.33 16.15
N PRO A 115 6.70 36.45 16.18
CA PRO A 115 7.07 37.49 15.20
C PRO A 115 8.57 37.93 15.25
N GLU A 116 9.15 38.52 14.19
CA GLU A 116 10.11 39.64 14.38
C GLU A 116 10.38 40.45 13.11
N GLU A 117 10.69 41.71 13.37
CA GLU A 117 10.54 42.90 12.56
C GLU A 117 11.88 43.39 12.02
N LYS A 118 11.99 43.64 10.71
CA LYS A 118 12.74 44.82 10.19
C LYS A 118 12.48 45.09 8.70
N PRO A 119 11.98 46.29 8.35
CA PRO A 119 11.74 46.70 6.96
C PRO A 119 12.99 47.37 6.37
N LYS A 120 13.32 47.06 5.12
CA LYS A 120 14.12 47.96 4.26
C LYS A 120 13.67 47.85 2.80
N VAL A 121 13.08 48.94 2.33
CA VAL A 121 12.63 49.29 0.97
C VAL A 121 13.61 50.38 0.46
N PRO A 122 13.66 50.81 -0.81
CA PRO A 122 13.57 50.19 -2.16
C PRO A 122 14.82 50.50 -3.04
N GLU A 123 14.79 50.16 -4.35
CA GLU A 123 15.30 50.93 -5.55
C GLU A 123 15.94 50.06 -6.68
N PRO A 124 15.92 50.45 -7.98
CA PRO A 124 14.89 49.99 -8.95
C PRO A 124 15.45 49.60 -10.37
N ILE A 125 14.56 49.42 -11.37
CA ILE A 125 14.75 49.48 -12.85
C ILE A 125 15.65 48.38 -13.50
N SER A 126 15.27 47.55 -14.48
CA SER A 126 14.57 47.81 -15.76
C SER A 126 14.20 46.48 -16.49
N PRO A 127 13.19 46.45 -17.39
CA PRO A 127 13.04 45.43 -18.45
C PRO A 127 13.69 45.88 -19.78
N PRO A 128 14.02 44.96 -20.72
CA PRO A 128 13.14 44.80 -21.91
C PRO A 128 13.11 43.41 -22.60
N ALA A 129 11.91 43.00 -23.02
CA ALA A 129 11.46 42.42 -24.31
C ALA A 129 12.16 41.19 -24.99
N PRO A 130 11.45 40.50 -25.93
CA PRO A 130 11.58 39.07 -26.24
C PRO A 130 12.42 38.76 -27.50
N THR A 131 12.88 37.52 -27.64
CA THR A 131 13.32 36.97 -28.93
C THR A 131 12.86 35.52 -29.11
N GLU A 132 11.96 35.32 -30.07
CA GLU A 132 11.76 34.06 -30.78
C GLU A 132 13.05 33.59 -31.45
N SER A 133 13.23 32.26 -31.51
CA SER A 133 13.92 31.64 -32.65
C SER A 133 13.38 30.24 -32.89
N GLU A 134 12.61 30.12 -33.98
CA GLU A 134 12.29 28.87 -34.67
C GLU A 134 13.55 28.09 -35.06
N SER A 135 13.48 26.76 -35.06
CA SER A 135 14.11 25.94 -36.11
C SER A 135 13.48 24.54 -36.24
N LYS A 136 12.47 24.51 -37.12
CA LYS A 136 12.02 23.49 -38.07
C LYS A 136 12.84 22.18 -38.20
N LYS A 137 12.11 21.05 -38.34
CA LYS A 137 12.32 19.92 -39.29
C LYS A 137 11.09 18.99 -39.24
N LYS A 138 10.06 19.23 -40.07
CA LYS A 138 9.75 18.55 -41.35
C LYS A 138 9.72 17.01 -41.30
N PHE A 139 8.54 16.40 -41.26
CA PHE A 139 8.23 15.25 -42.13
C PHE A 139 6.72 15.12 -42.38
N THR A 140 6.40 15.00 -43.66
CA THR A 140 5.06 14.97 -44.27
C THR A 140 4.63 13.53 -44.50
N LYS A 141 3.37 13.17 -44.20
CA LYS A 141 2.62 12.29 -45.11
C LYS A 141 1.10 12.44 -44.95
N SER A 142 0.48 12.50 -46.11
CA SER A 142 -0.84 13.02 -46.48
C SER A 142 -2.00 12.06 -46.21
N TYR A 143 -3.17 12.65 -45.95
CA TYR A 143 -4.49 12.02 -46.05
C TYR A 143 -5.08 12.14 -47.46
N GLY A 144 -5.95 11.19 -47.83
CA GLY A 144 -7.00 11.34 -48.84
C GLY A 144 -7.34 10.05 -49.59
N PRO A 145 -8.50 9.95 -50.28
CA PRO A 145 -9.62 10.90 -50.35
C PRO A 145 -10.76 10.63 -49.36
#